data_AF-A0A849I4B1-F1
#
_entry.id   AF-A0A849I4B1-F1
#
_cell.length_a   1.000
_cell.length_b   1.000
_cell.length_c   1.000
_cell.angle_alpha   90.00
_cell.angle_beta   90.00
_cell.angle_gamma   90.00
#
_symmetry.space_group_name_H-M   'P 1'
#
loop_
_entity.id
_entity.type
_entity.pdbx_description
1 polymer ?
#
loop_
_entity_poly.entity_id
_entity_poly.type
_entity_poly.pdbx_seq_one_letter_code
_entity_poly.pdbx_strand_id
1 'polypeptide(L)' 'GLLDNGYQELPITSEHTVMLDNLPQIHKDPFDRILIAQSAVEGIILLTSDSLVAQYPGSIQLV' A
#
# COMPACT_ATOMS: atom_id res chain seq x y z
N GLY A 1 -9.81 -16.23 11.87
CA GLY A 1 -9.25 -15.55 10.68
C GLY A 1 -9.10 -14.06 10.96
N LEU A 2 -8.68 -13.25 9.99
CA LEU A 2 -8.51 -11.80 10.17
C LEU A 2 -9.82 -11.13 10.63
N LEU A 3 -10.95 -11.47 10.01
CA LEU A 3 -12.26 -10.93 10.39
C LEU A 3 -12.67 -11.25 11.83
N ASP A 4 -12.43 -12.49 12.28
CA ASP A 4 -12.72 -12.90 13.67
C ASP A 4 -11.87 -12.15 14.70
N ASN A 5 -10.75 -11.56 14.27
CA ASN A 5 -9.87 -10.74 15.11
C ASN A 5 -10.15 -9.23 14.96
N GLY A 6 -11.27 -8.84 14.33
CA GLY A 6 -11.70 -7.45 14.24
C GLY A 6 -11.02 -6.62 13.14
N TYR A 7 -10.27 -7.26 12.24
CA TYR A 7 -9.72 -6.58 11.08
C TYR A 7 -10.84 -6.24 10.08
N GLN A 8 -10.73 -5.07 9.46
CA GLN A 8 -11.63 -4.62 8.41
C GLN A 8 -11.00 -4.89 7.04
N GLU A 9 -11.81 -5.34 6.10
CA GLU A 9 -11.38 -5.45 4.70
C GLU A 9 -11.28 -4.05 4.08
N LEU A 10 -10.22 -3.83 3.31
CA LEU A 10 -10.06 -2.66 2.47
C LEU A 10 -10.15 -3.08 1.00
N PRO A 11 -11.29 -2.87 0.32
CA PRO A 11 -11.43 -3.23 -1.08
C PRO A 11 -10.50 -2.39 -1.96
N ILE A 12 -9.99 -2.99 -3.03
CA ILE A 12 -9.27 -2.25 -4.08
C ILE A 12 -10.30 -1.54 -4.95
N THR A 13 -10.17 -0.22 -5.08
CA THR A 13 -11.02 0.63 -5.92
C THR A 13 -10.26 1.12 -7.14
N SER A 14 -10.97 1.72 -8.10
CA SER A 14 -10.34 2.33 -9.27
C SER A 14 -9.41 3.50 -8.89
N GLU A 15 -9.69 4.22 -7.79
CA GLU A 15 -8.83 5.31 -7.32
C GLU A 15 -7.44 4.80 -6.92
N HIS A 16 -7.37 3.62 -6.28
CA HIS A 16 -6.10 2.96 -5.98
C HIS A 16 -5.33 2.63 -7.25
N THR A 17 -6.02 2.18 -8.31
CA THR A 17 -5.35 1.86 -9.58
C THR A 17 -4.84 3.09 -10.32
N VAL A 18 -5.58 4.21 -10.29
CA VAL A 18 -5.15 5.49 -10.89
C VAL A 18 -3.92 6.04 -10.18
N MET A 19 -3.82 5.84 -8.86
CA MET A 19 -2.65 6.29 -8.09
C MET A 19 -1.34 5.59 -8.51
N LEU A 20 -1.41 4.42 -9.16
CA LEU A 20 -0.22 3.69 -9.63
C LEU A 20 0.62 4.49 -10.63
N ASP A 21 -0.02 5.35 -11.43
CA ASP A 21 0.65 6.19 -12.43
C ASP A 21 1.56 7.25 -11.79
N ASN A 22 1.28 7.61 -10.52
CA ASN A 22 2.07 8.57 -9.74
C ASN A 22 3.20 7.91 -8.95
N LEU A 23 3.27 6.57 -8.92
CA LEU A 23 4.27 5.86 -8.13
C LEU A 23 5.62 5.75 -8.87
N PRO A 24 6.75 6.12 -8.22
CA PRO A 24 8.07 5.93 -8.81
C PRO A 24 8.33 4.44 -9.09
N GLN A 25 9.15 4.15 -10.10
CA GLN A 25 9.46 2.78 -10.54
C GLN A 25 10.53 2.11 -9.65
N ILE A 26 10.25 2.00 -8.34
CA ILE A 26 11.16 1.41 -7.34
C ILE A 26 10.90 -0.11 -7.20
N HIS A 27 9.63 -0.50 -7.19
CA HIS A 27 9.19 -1.89 -7.01
C HIS A 27 8.42 -2.38 -8.23
N LYS A 28 8.60 -3.65 -8.59
CA LYS A 28 8.01 -4.27 -9.79
C LYS A 28 6.75 -5.09 -9.50
N ASP A 29 6.59 -5.56 -8.26
CA ASP A 29 5.44 -6.39 -7.91
C ASP A 29 4.15 -5.55 -7.92
N PRO A 30 3.12 -5.96 -8.69
CA PRO A 30 1.89 -5.19 -8.82
C PRO A 30 1.07 -5.16 -7.52
N PHE A 31 1.18 -6.16 -6.65
CA PHE A 31 0.47 -6.19 -5.37
C PHE A 31 1.12 -5.24 -4.36
N ASP A 32 2.45 -5.22 -4.27
CA ASP A 32 3.11 -4.23 -3.40
C ASP A 32 2.81 -2.81 -3.86
N ARG A 33 2.78 -2.59 -5.18
CA ARG A 33 2.40 -1.28 -5.73
C ARG A 33 0.96 -0.91 -5.41
N ILE A 34 0.01 -1.85 -5.44
CA ILE A 34 -1.38 -1.51 -5.07
C ILE A 34 -1.51 -1.24 -3.56
N LEU A 35 -0.75 -1.91 -2.69
CA LEU A 35 -0.72 -1.61 -1.26
C LEU A 35 -0.19 -0.20 -0.96
N ILE A 36 0.88 0.21 -1.66
CA ILE A 36 1.41 1.57 -1.58
C ILE A 36 0.37 2.59 -2.04
N ALA A 37 -0.32 2.31 -3.16
CA ALA A 37 -1.37 3.17 -3.67
C ALA A 37 -2.57 3.29 -2.72
N GLN A 38 -3.01 2.19 -2.10
CA GLN A 38 -4.06 2.20 -1.08
C GLN A 38 -3.66 3.07 0.11
N SER A 39 -2.43 2.92 0.61
CA SER A 39 -1.91 3.75 1.70
C SER A 39 -1.95 5.25 1.36
N ALA A 40 -1.54 5.61 0.14
CA ALA A 40 -1.54 6.99 -0.32
C ALA A 40 -2.96 7.58 -0.47
N VAL A 41 -3.89 6.81 -1.03
CA VAL A 41 -5.28 7.27 -1.28
C VAL A 41 -6.09 7.34 0.01
N GLU A 42 -6.00 6.33 0.87
CA GLU A 42 -6.76 6.25 2.11
C GLU A 42 -6.13 7.06 3.27
N GLY A 43 -4.88 7.52 3.10
CA GLY A 43 -4.16 8.24 4.15
C GLY A 43 -3.77 7.37 5.36
N ILE A 44 -3.64 6.06 5.16
CA ILE A 44 -3.29 5.08 6.21
C ILE A 44 -1.81 4.71 6.16
N ILE A 45 -1.27 4.21 7.27
CA ILE A 45 0.13 3.76 7.33
C ILE A 45 0.26 2.34 6.79
N LEU A 46 1.11 2.13 5.78
CA LEU A 46 1.56 0.81 5.34
C LEU A 46 2.76 0.38 6.18
N LEU A 47 2.56 -0.62 7.04
CA LEU A 47 3.66 -1.32 7.71
C LEU A 47 4.23 -2.37 6.77
N THR A 48 5.55 -2.41 6.61
CA THR A 48 6.22 -3.37 5.72
C THR A 48 7.54 -3.85 6.32
N SER A 49 7.93 -5.08 6.02
CA SER A 49 9.30 -5.57 6.26
C SER A 49 10.19 -5.46 5.00
N ASP A 50 9.62 -5.01 3.88
CA ASP A 50 10.32 -4.85 2.60
C ASP A 50 10.99 -3.47 2.52
N SER A 51 12.32 -3.48 2.39
CA SER A 51 13.13 -2.26 2.32
C SER A 51 13.00 -1.49 1.00
N LEU A 52 12.54 -2.12 -0.08
CA LEU A 52 12.18 -1.43 -1.33
C LEU A 52 10.83 -0.74 -1.19
N VAL A 53 9.84 -1.37 -0.54
CA VAL A 53 8.55 -0.72 -0.25
C VAL A 53 8.75 0.49 0.67
N ALA A 54 9.62 0.38 1.67
CA ALA A 54 9.95 1.47 2.58
C ALA A 54 10.66 2.68 1.92
N GLN A 55 11.11 2.57 0.67
CA GLN A 55 11.70 3.69 -0.08
C GLN A 55 10.65 4.60 -0.74
N TYR A 56 9.39 4.18 -0.82
CA TYR A 56 8.34 5.04 -1.35
C TYR A 56 8.04 6.19 -0.37
N PRO A 57 7.74 7.40 -0.88
CA PRO A 57 7.38 8.52 -0.03
C PRO A 57 5.99 8.32 0.58
N GLY A 58 5.73 8.99 1.71
CA GLY A 58 4.41 9.02 2.36
C GLY A 58 4.32 8.19 3.63
N SER A 59 3.13 7.69 3.93
CA SER A 59 2.81 6.98 5.17
C SER A 59 3.27 5.51 5.11
N ILE A 60 4.57 5.28 4.99
CA ILE A 60 5.15 3.93 4.93
C ILE A 60 6.18 3.79 6.04
N GLN A 61 6.09 2.69 6.79
CA GLN A 61 6.97 2.42 7.92
C GLN A 61 7.55 1.00 7.83
N LEU A 62 8.88 0.91 7.88
CA LEU A 62 9.60 -0.35 7.98
C LEU A 62 9.47 -0.90 9.42
N VAL A 63 9.14 -2.19 9.56
CA VAL A 63 9.01 -2.89 10.85
C VAL A 63 9.92 -4.12 10.95
#